data_AF-A0A2P2DD62-F1
#
_entry.id   AF-A0A2P2DD62-F1
#
_cell.length_a   1.000
_cell.length_b   1.000
_cell.length_c   1.000
_cell.angle_alpha   90.00
_cell.angle_beta   90.00
_cell.angle_gamma   90.00
#
_symmetry.space_group_name_H-M   'P 1'
#
loop_
_entity.id
_entity.type
_entity.pdbx_description
1 polymer ?
#
loop_
_entity_poly.entity_id
_entity_poly.type
_entity_poly.pdbx_seq_one_letter_code
_entity_poly.pdbx_strand_id
1 'polypeptide(L)'
;MVKTLAMLPKILDEKILPLISQARITNDLGLVREYLPIWMVDRLAKKRNISEDESSEMIVTILEVFSKMWILSLKYQLTHVLGFFVTYIFNQYRNRFRNSEIPESGELYLQLWNYSTPANEEDPMEEKVEILKSNLEKLPIFTALVLSLQFDLPMKQNLKQFLLWKLKENQLDENLFFSEWEERRNLHRQLVLRLTSMITRYTRKLYETTDPKRRDWYGKQKKIWMLRRTRAFDRSFFSEREIAKWLGITRKAVRNHLSQGKHELRKVGKDLLHYA
;
A
#
# COMPACT_ATOMS: atom_id res chain seq x y z
N MET A 1 18.56 -10.63 18.49
CA MET A 1 17.44 -10.84 17.54
C MET A 1 17.15 -9.54 16.81
N VAL A 2 17.63 -9.41 15.58
CA VAL A 2 17.47 -8.20 14.76
C VAL A 2 16.09 -8.24 14.11
N LYS A 3 15.17 -7.40 14.58
CA LYS A 3 13.88 -7.18 13.92
C LYS A 3 14.13 -6.50 12.58
N THR A 4 13.85 -7.19 11.49
CA THR A 4 13.75 -6.60 10.15
C THR A 4 12.50 -5.71 10.11
N LEU A 5 12.66 -4.44 10.51
CA LEU A 5 11.74 -3.36 10.17
C LEU A 5 11.78 -3.20 8.65
N ALA A 6 10.61 -3.15 8.00
CA ALA A 6 10.52 -2.83 6.59
C ALA A 6 11.06 -1.41 6.41
N MET A 7 12.30 -1.32 5.91
CA MET A 7 13.00 -0.05 5.74
C MET A 7 12.54 0.57 4.42
N LEU A 8 12.19 1.85 4.47
CA LEU A 8 12.19 2.74 3.31
C LEU A 8 13.38 2.41 2.39
N PRO A 9 13.23 2.54 1.05
CA PRO A 9 14.28 2.14 0.13
C PRO A 9 15.59 2.85 0.51
N LYS A 10 16.64 2.05 0.73
CA LYS A 10 17.95 2.59 1.11
C LYS A 10 18.57 3.29 -0.10
N ILE A 11 18.72 4.60 0.01
CA ILE A 11 19.37 5.40 -1.01
C ILE A 11 20.78 5.76 -0.51
N LEU A 12 21.79 5.54 -1.35
CA LEU A 12 23.18 5.86 -1.04
C LEU A 12 23.49 7.33 -1.33
N ASP A 13 24.46 7.90 -0.63
CA ASP A 13 24.91 9.29 -0.82
C ASP A 13 25.37 9.54 -2.26
N GLU A 14 26.05 8.54 -2.83
CA GLU A 14 26.54 8.48 -4.20
C GLU A 14 25.42 8.56 -5.25
N LYS A 15 24.17 8.25 -4.89
CA LYS A 15 23.01 8.36 -5.78
C LYS A 15 22.28 9.69 -5.65
N ILE A 16 22.30 10.32 -4.48
CA ILE A 16 21.57 11.59 -4.24
C ILE A 16 22.35 12.79 -4.75
N LEU A 17 23.67 12.81 -4.56
CA LEU A 17 24.48 13.97 -4.94
C LEU A 17 24.41 14.28 -6.46
N PRO A 18 24.47 13.28 -7.37
CA PRO A 18 24.31 13.52 -8.80
C PRO A 18 22.93 14.09 -9.16
N LEU A 19 21.87 13.60 -8.51
CA LEU A 19 20.50 14.10 -8.72
C LEU A 19 20.36 15.56 -8.32
N ILE A 20 20.95 15.95 -7.18
CA ILE A 20 20.98 17.35 -6.74
C ILE A 20 21.77 18.21 -7.73
N SER A 21 22.93 17.72 -8.18
CA SER A 21 23.77 18.45 -9.14
C SER A 21 23.03 18.69 -10.45
N GLN A 22 22.37 17.66 -10.98
CA GLN A 22 21.61 17.75 -12.21
C GLN A 22 20.41 18.69 -12.06
N ALA A 23 19.65 18.57 -10.97
CA ALA A 23 18.50 19.42 -10.69
C ALA A 23 18.86 20.91 -10.53
N ARG A 24 20.06 21.24 -10.04
CA ARG A 24 20.55 22.63 -10.00
C ARG A 24 20.81 23.22 -11.37
N ILE A 25 21.12 22.38 -12.36
CA ILE A 25 21.42 22.80 -13.74
C ILE A 25 20.13 22.85 -14.55
N THR A 26 19.29 21.83 -14.44
CA THR A 26 18.09 21.65 -15.27
C THR A 26 16.83 22.29 -14.67
N ASN A 27 16.86 22.69 -13.39
CA ASN A 27 15.70 23.08 -12.59
C ASN A 27 14.59 22.01 -12.50
N ASP A 28 14.84 20.78 -12.95
CA ASP A 28 13.92 19.66 -12.78
C ASP A 28 14.10 19.07 -11.38
N LEU A 29 13.09 19.27 -10.53
CA LEU A 29 13.09 18.81 -9.15
C LEU A 29 12.36 17.48 -8.96
N GLY A 30 11.79 16.86 -10.01
CA GLY A 30 10.94 15.68 -9.90
C GLY A 30 11.64 14.54 -9.15
N LEU A 31 12.78 14.10 -9.66
CA LEU A 31 13.57 13.02 -9.04
C LEU A 31 14.11 13.43 -7.67
N VAL A 32 14.55 14.68 -7.48
CA VAL A 32 15.05 15.11 -6.16
C VAL A 32 13.92 15.10 -5.13
N ARG A 33 12.70 15.50 -5.50
CA ARG A 33 11.53 15.50 -4.63
C ARG A 33 11.10 14.09 -4.22
N GLU A 34 11.31 13.10 -5.09
CA GLU A 34 11.03 11.70 -4.80
C GLU A 34 12.07 11.07 -3.86
N TYR A 35 13.36 11.24 -4.17
CA TYR A 35 14.44 10.48 -3.50
C TYR A 35 15.04 11.20 -2.28
N LEU A 36 15.13 12.53 -2.28
CA LEU A 36 15.79 13.28 -1.21
C LEU A 36 15.08 13.15 0.16
N PRO A 37 13.74 13.25 0.28
CA PRO A 37 13.07 13.12 1.57
C PRO A 37 13.27 11.74 2.22
N ILE A 38 13.25 10.68 1.40
CA ILE A 38 13.48 9.30 1.85
C ILE A 38 14.90 9.17 2.40
N TRP A 39 15.89 9.68 1.67
CA TRP A 39 17.29 9.68 2.10
C TRP A 39 17.50 10.47 3.40
N MET A 40 16.88 11.65 3.53
CA MET A 40 16.99 12.50 4.72
C MET A 40 16.44 11.78 5.97
N VAL A 41 15.30 11.10 5.84
CA VAL A 41 14.68 10.36 6.95
C VAL A 41 15.47 9.11 7.32
N ASP A 42 16.08 8.39 6.37
CA ASP A 42 17.00 7.28 6.68
C ASP A 42 18.21 7.76 7.51
N ARG A 43 18.76 8.95 7.21
CA ARG A 43 19.85 9.55 7.99
C ARG A 43 19.43 9.96 9.40
N LEU A 44 18.19 10.44 9.54
CA LEU A 44 17.60 10.73 10.85
C LEU A 44 17.41 9.44 11.67
N ALA A 45 16.81 8.41 11.08
CA ALA A 45 16.53 7.12 11.72
C ALA A 45 17.78 6.38 12.21
N LYS A 46 18.91 6.57 11.51
CA LYS A 46 20.21 5.99 11.94
C LYS A 46 20.75 6.60 13.23
N LYS A 47 20.46 7.87 13.54
CA LYS A 47 20.94 8.52 14.78
C LYS A 47 19.85 8.71 15.84
N ARG A 48 18.58 8.61 15.47
CA ARG A 48 17.42 8.77 16.36
C ARG A 48 16.53 7.55 16.21
N ASN A 49 16.15 6.94 17.33
CA ASN A 49 15.23 5.81 17.34
C ASN A 49 13.80 6.30 17.09
N ILE A 50 13.47 6.54 15.82
CA ILE A 50 12.16 6.99 15.36
C ILE A 50 11.33 5.78 14.90
N SER A 51 10.03 5.83 15.17
CA SER A 51 9.06 4.85 14.68
C SER A 51 8.79 5.01 13.19
N GLU A 52 8.15 4.01 12.60
CA GLU A 52 7.74 4.02 11.20
C GLU A 52 6.70 5.12 10.93
N ASP A 53 5.73 5.27 11.84
CA ASP A 53 4.72 6.34 11.80
C ASP A 53 5.40 7.73 11.79
N GLU A 54 6.39 7.96 12.65
CA GLU A 54 7.18 9.20 12.67
C GLU A 54 8.01 9.39 11.40
N SER A 55 8.55 8.31 10.83
CA SER A 55 9.35 8.36 9.61
C SER A 55 8.51 8.82 8.42
N SER A 56 7.31 8.25 8.26
CA SER A 56 6.36 8.66 7.22
C SER A 56 5.92 10.11 7.40
N GLU A 57 5.61 10.53 8.63
CA GLU A 57 5.25 11.92 8.90
C GLU A 57 6.39 12.89 8.59
N MET A 58 7.64 12.55 8.91
CA MET A 58 8.80 13.39 8.58
C MET A 58 9.01 13.53 7.07
N ILE A 59 8.75 12.49 6.27
CA ILE A 59 8.77 12.60 4.80
C ILE A 59 7.76 13.63 4.32
N VAL A 60 6.52 13.55 4.83
CA VAL A 60 5.45 14.49 4.49
C VAL A 60 5.82 15.92 4.86
N THR A 61 6.35 16.12 6.08
CA THR A 61 6.81 17.45 6.53
C THR A 61 7.91 18.01 5.61
N ILE A 62 8.88 17.19 5.19
CA ILE A 62 9.91 17.62 4.23
C ILE A 62 9.27 18.02 2.90
N LEU A 63 8.32 17.24 2.39
CA LEU A 63 7.65 17.51 1.12
C LEU A 63 6.85 18.83 1.15
N GLU A 64 6.20 19.15 2.26
CA GLU A 64 5.46 20.40 2.46
C GLU A 64 6.38 21.63 2.41
N VAL A 65 7.58 21.53 3.01
CA VAL A 65 8.55 22.64 3.05
C VAL A 65 9.62 22.53 1.95
N PHE A 66 9.46 21.60 1.01
CA PHE A 66 10.51 21.21 0.06
C PHE A 66 11.02 22.40 -0.75
N SER A 67 10.12 23.24 -1.27
CA SER A 67 10.48 24.43 -2.06
C SER A 67 11.35 25.41 -1.26
N LYS A 68 10.96 25.71 -0.02
CA LYS A 68 11.71 26.59 0.89
C LYS A 68 13.07 25.99 1.24
N MET A 69 13.09 24.70 1.58
CA MET A 69 14.31 23.96 1.88
C MET A 69 15.28 23.92 0.68
N TRP A 70 14.75 23.68 -0.52
CA TRP A 70 15.53 23.63 -1.76
C TRP A 70 16.19 24.97 -2.05
N ILE A 71 15.44 26.08 -1.98
CA ILE A 71 15.97 27.44 -2.17
C ILE A 71 17.10 27.73 -1.16
N LEU A 72 16.91 27.36 0.11
CA LEU A 72 17.96 27.52 1.12
C LEU A 72 19.21 26.69 0.82
N SER A 73 19.04 25.50 0.26
CA SER A 73 20.15 24.62 -0.12
C SER A 73 21.06 25.24 -1.18
N LEU A 74 20.53 26.11 -2.06
CA LEU A 74 21.30 26.73 -3.14
C LEU A 74 22.40 27.66 -2.63
N LYS A 75 22.31 28.14 -1.38
CA LYS A 75 23.37 28.92 -0.72
C LYS A 75 24.61 28.10 -0.34
N TYR A 76 24.49 26.77 -0.37
CA TYR A 76 25.56 25.84 0.00
C TYR A 76 26.26 25.30 -1.26
N GLN A 77 27.59 25.21 -1.18
CA GLN A 77 28.41 24.52 -2.17
C GLN A 77 27.97 23.04 -2.27
N LEU A 78 28.08 22.45 -3.46
CA LEU A 78 27.61 21.09 -3.73
C LEU A 78 28.28 20.06 -2.79
N THR A 79 29.55 20.25 -2.45
CA THR A 79 30.31 19.43 -1.50
C THR A 79 29.72 19.41 -0.08
N HIS A 80 29.00 20.45 0.31
CA HIS A 80 28.43 20.61 1.66
C HIS A 80 26.91 20.48 1.72
N VAL A 81 26.24 20.34 0.58
CA VAL A 81 24.76 20.37 0.49
C VAL A 81 24.10 19.19 1.21
N LEU A 82 24.72 18.00 1.19
CA LEU A 82 24.20 16.85 1.92
C LEU A 82 24.24 17.09 3.44
N GLY A 83 25.30 17.74 3.93
CA GLY A 83 25.41 18.15 5.33
C GLY A 83 24.32 19.15 5.73
N PHE A 84 23.97 20.07 4.82
CA PHE A 84 22.81 20.96 5.00
C PHE A 84 21.52 20.17 5.16
N PHE A 85 21.20 19.23 4.26
CA PHE A 85 19.95 18.45 4.33
C PHE A 85 19.88 17.60 5.60
N VAL A 86 20.99 16.95 6.00
CA VAL A 86 21.06 16.23 7.29
C VAL A 86 20.81 17.18 8.45
N THR A 87 21.43 18.36 8.48
CA THR A 87 21.22 19.31 9.58
C THR A 87 19.78 19.83 9.59
N TYR A 88 19.20 20.07 8.41
CA TYR A 88 17.84 20.54 8.25
C TYR A 88 16.82 19.56 8.81
N ILE A 89 16.92 18.26 8.47
CA ILE A 89 15.97 17.26 8.97
C ILE A 89 16.06 17.04 10.48
N PHE A 90 17.27 17.13 11.06
CA PHE A 90 17.44 17.04 12.50
C PHE A 90 16.83 18.25 13.23
N ASN A 91 16.94 19.44 12.64
CA ASN A 91 16.32 20.64 13.19
C ASN A 91 14.79 20.60 13.08
N GLN A 92 14.25 20.14 11.95
CA GLN A 92 12.82 19.93 11.78
C GLN A 92 12.27 18.92 12.79
N TYR A 93 12.94 17.78 12.94
CA TYR A 93 12.60 16.80 13.96
C TYR A 93 12.64 17.43 15.36
N ARG A 94 13.74 18.09 15.74
CA ARG A 94 13.88 18.71 17.07
C ARG A 94 12.82 19.78 17.37
N ASN A 95 12.50 20.64 16.40
CA ASN A 95 11.51 21.70 16.57
C ASN A 95 10.10 21.12 16.78
N ARG A 96 9.79 20.01 16.12
CA ARG A 96 8.53 19.26 16.31
C ARG A 96 8.37 18.69 17.72
N PHE A 97 9.45 18.29 18.39
CA PHE A 97 9.40 17.84 19.79
C PHE A 97 9.53 18.98 20.81
N ARG A 98 9.92 20.18 20.38
CA ARG A 98 10.01 21.37 21.25
C ARG A 98 8.70 22.11 21.36
N ASN A 99 7.92 22.14 20.28
CA ASN A 99 6.57 22.69 20.29
C ASN A 99 5.60 21.51 20.40
N SER A 100 5.11 21.22 21.61
CA SER A 100 3.99 20.30 21.85
C SER A 100 2.64 20.84 21.35
N GLU A 101 2.68 21.80 20.43
CA GLU A 101 1.53 22.26 19.68
C GLU A 101 1.55 21.54 18.34
N ILE A 102 0.53 20.72 18.15
CA ILE A 102 0.19 20.15 16.85
C ILE A 102 0.08 21.34 15.89
N PRO A 103 0.91 21.44 14.84
CA PRO A 103 0.81 22.55 13.92
C PRO A 103 -0.60 22.58 13.30
N GLU A 104 -1.14 23.78 13.09
CA GLU A 104 -2.42 24.07 12.42
C GLU A 104 -2.58 23.36 11.05
N SER A 105 -1.55 22.70 10.53
CA SER A 105 -1.64 21.80 9.37
C SER A 105 -2.58 20.62 9.57
N GLY A 106 -2.94 20.26 10.82
CA GLY A 106 -3.98 19.27 11.11
C GLY A 106 -5.38 19.71 10.63
N GLU A 107 -5.70 21.00 10.69
CA GLU A 107 -6.96 21.54 10.19
C GLU A 107 -7.00 21.58 8.66
N LEU A 108 -5.87 21.90 8.02
CA LEU A 108 -5.75 21.84 6.55
C LEU A 108 -5.91 20.39 6.05
N TYR A 109 -5.36 19.41 6.78
CA TYR A 109 -5.55 17.99 6.50
C TYR A 109 -7.02 17.56 6.70
N LEU A 110 -7.72 18.05 7.73
CA LEU A 110 -9.14 17.78 7.92
C LEU A 110 -10.01 18.40 6.81
N GLN A 111 -9.63 19.55 6.27
CA GLN A 111 -10.31 20.20 5.15
C GLN A 111 -10.09 19.46 3.82
N LEU A 112 -8.89 18.90 3.59
CA LEU A 112 -8.61 18.04 2.41
C LEU A 112 -9.40 16.73 2.42
N TRP A 113 -9.92 16.29 3.57
CA TRP A 113 -10.76 15.10 3.73
C TRP A 113 -12.27 15.38 3.72
N ASN A 114 -12.67 16.66 3.65
CA ASN A 114 -14.07 17.08 3.56
C ASN A 114 -14.56 17.26 2.11
N TYR A 115 -13.74 16.95 1.10
CA TYR A 115 -14.24 16.83 -0.26
C TYR A 115 -15.24 15.67 -0.32
N SER A 116 -16.42 15.94 -0.87
CA SER A 116 -17.46 14.93 -1.15
C SER A 116 -16.99 13.84 -2.12
N THR A 117 -15.83 14.01 -2.75
CA THR A 117 -15.11 13.05 -3.58
C THR A 117 -13.63 13.01 -3.17
N PRO A 118 -13.01 11.83 -3.01
CA PRO A 118 -11.60 11.73 -2.63
C PRO A 118 -10.69 12.36 -3.71
N ALA A 119 -9.82 13.28 -3.31
CA ALA A 119 -8.82 13.86 -4.19
C ALA A 119 -7.79 12.77 -4.56
N ASN A 120 -7.73 12.46 -5.85
CA ASN A 120 -7.04 11.35 -6.53
C ASN A 120 -7.91 10.07 -6.67
N GLU A 121 -8.71 10.03 -7.74
CA GLU A 121 -9.37 8.82 -8.27
C GLU A 121 -8.45 7.97 -9.16
N GLU A 122 -7.14 8.22 -9.18
CA GLU A 122 -6.22 7.18 -9.63
C GLU A 122 -6.00 6.24 -8.45
N ASP A 123 -6.93 5.31 -8.24
CA ASP A 123 -6.74 4.22 -7.31
C ASP A 123 -5.51 3.44 -7.81
N PRO A 124 -4.38 3.40 -7.08
CA PRO A 124 -3.21 2.63 -7.50
C PRO A 124 -3.51 1.13 -7.65
N MET A 125 -4.75 0.70 -7.37
CA MET A 125 -5.32 -0.58 -7.78
C MET A 125 -5.43 -0.78 -9.30
N GLU A 126 -5.81 0.22 -10.12
CA GLU A 126 -6.15 -0.06 -11.53
C GLU A 126 -4.93 -0.48 -12.36
N GLU A 127 -3.81 0.24 -12.23
CA GLU A 127 -2.54 -0.12 -12.88
C GLU A 127 -2.01 -1.48 -12.38
N LYS A 128 -2.20 -1.77 -11.09
CA LYS A 128 -1.85 -3.08 -10.48
C LYS A 128 -2.77 -4.21 -10.93
N VAL A 129 -4.04 -3.91 -11.21
CA VAL A 129 -5.04 -4.86 -11.74
C VAL A 129 -4.66 -5.31 -13.15
N GLU A 130 -4.14 -4.41 -14.00
CA GLU A 130 -3.63 -4.78 -15.32
C GLU A 130 -2.36 -5.63 -15.26
N ILE A 131 -1.45 -5.31 -14.34
CA ILE A 131 -0.26 -6.13 -14.06
C ILE A 131 -0.67 -7.52 -13.53
N LEU A 132 -1.69 -7.59 -12.66
CA LEU A 132 -2.25 -8.86 -12.18
C LEU A 132 -2.86 -9.69 -13.32
N LYS A 133 -3.68 -9.07 -14.17
CA LYS A 133 -4.30 -9.73 -15.35
C LYS A 133 -3.24 -10.30 -16.29
N SER A 134 -2.21 -9.51 -16.63
CA SER A 134 -1.15 -9.93 -17.55
C SER A 134 -0.26 -11.04 -16.96
N ASN A 135 -0.07 -11.08 -15.65
CA ASN A 135 0.69 -12.15 -15.00
C ASN A 135 -0.14 -13.43 -14.79
N LEU A 136 -1.46 -13.33 -14.57
CA LEU A 136 -2.35 -14.49 -14.55
C LEU A 136 -2.38 -15.22 -15.89
N GLU A 137 -2.26 -14.51 -17.01
CA GLU A 137 -2.20 -15.11 -18.35
C GLU A 137 -0.95 -15.95 -18.61
N LYS A 138 0.15 -15.67 -17.92
CA LYS A 138 1.38 -16.45 -18.06
C LYS A 138 1.27 -17.81 -17.36
N LEU A 139 0.31 -17.96 -16.45
CA LEU A 139 0.06 -19.21 -15.74
C LEU A 139 -0.74 -20.18 -16.63
N PRO A 140 -0.62 -21.50 -16.41
CA PRO A 140 -1.52 -22.47 -17.02
C PRO A 140 -2.98 -22.09 -16.75
N ILE A 141 -3.84 -22.16 -17.77
CA ILE A 141 -5.23 -21.66 -17.73
C ILE A 141 -6.02 -22.19 -16.52
N PHE A 142 -5.78 -23.46 -16.16
CA PHE A 142 -6.43 -24.11 -15.02
C PHE A 142 -5.92 -23.57 -13.67
N THR A 143 -4.62 -23.32 -13.57
CA THR A 143 -3.99 -22.70 -12.40
C THR A 143 -4.47 -21.25 -12.21
N ALA A 144 -4.55 -20.49 -13.31
CA ALA A 144 -5.11 -19.14 -13.31
C ALA A 144 -6.56 -19.15 -12.84
N LEU A 145 -7.39 -20.08 -13.33
CA LEU A 145 -8.80 -20.18 -12.96
C LEU A 145 -8.98 -20.45 -11.46
N VAL A 146 -8.23 -21.41 -10.92
CA VAL A 146 -8.25 -21.76 -9.49
C VAL A 146 -7.85 -20.57 -8.62
N LEU A 147 -6.82 -19.82 -9.01
CA LEU A 147 -6.41 -18.62 -8.28
C LEU A 147 -7.46 -17.51 -8.36
N SER A 148 -8.03 -17.28 -9.54
CA SER A 148 -9.07 -16.27 -9.73
C SER A 148 -10.32 -16.56 -8.92
N LEU A 149 -10.71 -17.82 -8.78
CA LEU A 149 -11.81 -18.19 -7.89
C LEU A 149 -11.45 -18.05 -6.41
N GLN A 150 -10.23 -18.40 -6.00
CA GLN A 150 -9.85 -18.31 -4.60
C GLN A 150 -9.71 -16.86 -4.11
N PHE A 151 -9.31 -15.94 -4.97
CA PHE A 151 -8.98 -14.56 -4.58
C PHE A 151 -9.82 -13.50 -5.31
N ASP A 152 -10.95 -13.88 -5.91
CA ASP A 152 -11.82 -12.99 -6.71
C ASP A 152 -11.05 -12.14 -7.76
N LEU A 153 -10.03 -12.74 -8.40
CA LEU A 153 -9.19 -11.99 -9.33
C LEU A 153 -9.93 -11.73 -10.64
N PRO A 154 -9.67 -10.57 -11.28
CA PRO A 154 -10.28 -10.23 -12.56
C PRO A 154 -9.90 -11.24 -13.65
N MET A 155 -10.92 -11.83 -14.27
CA MET A 155 -10.75 -12.78 -15.37
C MET A 155 -10.90 -12.08 -16.72
N LYS A 156 -9.98 -12.33 -17.65
CA LYS A 156 -10.17 -11.99 -19.07
C LYS A 156 -11.15 -12.95 -19.74
N GLN A 157 -11.57 -12.61 -20.96
CA GLN A 157 -12.63 -13.33 -21.69
C GLN A 157 -12.33 -14.83 -21.86
N ASN A 158 -11.10 -15.21 -22.21
CA ASN A 158 -10.71 -16.62 -22.39
C ASN A 158 -10.88 -17.44 -21.10
N LEU A 159 -10.49 -16.86 -19.95
CA LEU A 159 -10.60 -17.54 -18.66
C LEU A 159 -12.06 -17.66 -18.22
N LYS A 160 -12.90 -16.64 -18.50
CA LYS A 160 -14.34 -16.70 -18.29
C LYS A 160 -15.00 -17.78 -19.15
N GLN A 161 -14.64 -17.88 -20.43
CA GLN A 161 -15.13 -18.93 -21.32
C GLN A 161 -14.74 -20.31 -20.83
N PHE A 162 -13.51 -20.47 -20.33
CA PHE A 162 -13.07 -21.74 -19.75
C PHE A 162 -13.85 -22.11 -18.47
N LEU A 163 -14.16 -21.14 -17.62
CA LEU A 163 -15.04 -21.34 -16.46
C LEU A 163 -16.44 -21.78 -16.87
N LEU A 164 -17.07 -21.09 -17.82
CA LEU A 164 -18.39 -21.46 -18.35
C LEU A 164 -18.39 -22.88 -18.91
N TRP A 165 -17.36 -23.21 -19.69
CA TRP A 165 -17.19 -24.57 -20.21
C TRP A 165 -17.10 -25.61 -19.09
N LYS A 166 -16.34 -25.33 -18.02
CA LYS A 166 -16.24 -26.23 -16.85
C LYS A 166 -17.54 -26.38 -16.09
N LEU A 167 -18.29 -25.30 -15.90
CA LEU A 167 -19.60 -25.36 -15.25
C LEU A 167 -20.56 -26.23 -16.05
N LYS A 168 -20.58 -26.04 -17.39
CA LYS A 168 -21.41 -26.82 -18.30
C LYS A 168 -21.01 -28.30 -18.37
N GLU A 169 -19.71 -28.59 -18.43
CA GLU A 169 -19.16 -29.95 -18.41
C GLU A 169 -19.59 -30.69 -17.13
N ASN A 170 -19.65 -30.00 -16.01
CA ASN A 170 -20.08 -30.54 -14.71
C ASN A 170 -21.60 -30.49 -14.48
N GLN A 171 -22.39 -30.07 -15.48
CA GLN A 171 -23.85 -29.92 -15.39
C GLN A 171 -24.29 -29.00 -14.24
N LEU A 172 -23.52 -27.94 -13.99
CA LEU A 172 -23.80 -26.94 -12.96
C LEU A 172 -24.52 -25.73 -13.55
N ASP A 173 -25.45 -25.16 -12.79
CA ASP A 173 -26.19 -23.97 -13.19
C ASP A 173 -25.29 -22.73 -13.15
N GLU A 174 -25.04 -22.15 -14.32
CA GLU A 174 -24.23 -20.94 -14.49
C GLU A 174 -24.84 -19.75 -13.75
N ASN A 175 -26.17 -19.59 -13.78
CA ASN A 175 -26.86 -18.47 -13.15
C ASN A 175 -26.72 -18.53 -11.63
N LEU A 176 -26.89 -19.73 -11.06
CA LEU A 176 -26.70 -19.97 -9.64
C LEU A 176 -25.26 -19.63 -9.22
N PHE A 177 -24.27 -20.09 -9.98
CA PHE A 177 -22.86 -19.82 -9.68
C PHE A 177 -22.55 -18.31 -9.67
N PHE A 178 -22.96 -17.57 -10.70
CA PHE A 178 -22.70 -16.12 -10.75
C PHE A 178 -23.50 -15.34 -9.71
N SER A 179 -24.72 -15.79 -9.37
CA SER A 179 -25.49 -15.20 -8.28
C SER A 179 -24.79 -15.36 -6.93
N GLU A 180 -24.33 -16.57 -6.59
CA GLU A 180 -23.56 -16.82 -5.35
C GLU A 180 -22.25 -16.04 -5.33
N TRP A 181 -21.57 -15.94 -6.48
CA TRP A 181 -20.33 -15.17 -6.60
C TRP A 181 -20.58 -13.69 -6.30
N GLU A 182 -21.57 -13.07 -6.94
CA GLU A 182 -21.83 -11.64 -6.77
C GLU A 182 -22.35 -11.32 -5.35
N GLU A 183 -23.15 -12.20 -4.74
CA GLU A 183 -23.57 -12.05 -3.34
C GLU A 183 -22.37 -12.02 -2.39
N ARG A 184 -21.41 -12.95 -2.56
CA ARG A 184 -20.16 -12.95 -1.78
C ARG A 184 -19.35 -11.69 -2.02
N ARG A 185 -19.32 -11.20 -3.25
CA ARG A 185 -18.57 -9.99 -3.61
C ARG A 185 -19.14 -8.78 -2.90
N ASN A 186 -20.47 -8.69 -2.85
CA ASN A 186 -21.16 -7.62 -2.14
C ASN A 186 -20.94 -7.70 -0.62
N LEU A 187 -21.02 -8.89 -0.02
CA LEU A 187 -20.71 -9.08 1.40
C LEU A 187 -19.26 -8.71 1.74
N HIS A 188 -18.31 -9.10 0.88
CA HIS A 188 -16.91 -8.75 1.04
C HIS A 188 -16.69 -7.24 0.92
N ARG A 189 -17.23 -6.59 -0.11
CA ARG A 189 -17.17 -5.13 -0.28
C ARG A 189 -17.75 -4.39 0.92
N GLN A 190 -18.91 -4.81 1.42
CA GLN A 190 -19.53 -4.22 2.62
C GLN A 190 -18.64 -4.37 3.86
N LEU A 191 -18.01 -5.54 4.04
CA LEU A 191 -17.07 -5.78 5.14
C LEU A 191 -15.84 -4.84 5.03
N VAL A 192 -15.22 -4.77 3.85
CA VAL A 192 -14.05 -3.90 3.61
C VAL A 192 -14.41 -2.44 3.84
N LEU A 193 -15.55 -1.97 3.32
CA LEU A 193 -16.05 -0.61 3.54
C LEU A 193 -16.25 -0.32 5.03
N ARG A 194 -16.86 -1.25 5.78
CA ARG A 194 -17.04 -1.11 7.23
C ARG A 194 -15.70 -1.02 7.95
N LEU A 195 -14.74 -1.86 7.61
CA LEU A 195 -13.41 -1.86 8.23
C LEU A 195 -12.64 -0.58 7.91
N THR A 196 -12.69 -0.11 6.66
CA THR A 196 -12.10 1.16 6.23
C THR A 196 -12.74 2.34 6.96
N SER A 197 -14.07 2.39 7.09
CA SER A 197 -14.78 3.41 7.87
C SER A 197 -14.31 3.46 9.33
N MET A 198 -14.13 2.30 9.97
CA MET A 198 -13.59 2.25 11.34
C MET A 198 -12.15 2.76 11.43
N ILE A 199 -11.29 2.42 10.47
CA ILE A 199 -9.92 2.95 10.40
C ILE A 199 -9.94 4.48 10.24
N THR A 200 -10.79 5.01 9.36
CA THR A 200 -10.96 6.45 9.15
C THR A 200 -11.47 7.13 10.42
N ARG A 201 -12.44 6.53 11.14
CA ARG A 201 -12.94 7.04 12.42
C ARG A 201 -11.83 7.17 13.46
N TYR A 202 -11.01 6.14 13.65
CA TYR A 202 -9.90 6.21 14.62
C TYR A 202 -8.78 7.14 14.16
N THR A 203 -8.56 7.25 12.85
CA THR A 203 -7.63 8.22 12.28
C THR A 203 -8.09 9.65 12.59
N ARG A 204 -9.38 9.96 12.40
CA ARG A 204 -9.96 11.26 12.80
C ARG A 204 -9.80 11.52 14.30
N LYS A 205 -10.09 10.53 15.15
CA LYS A 205 -9.92 10.66 16.61
C LYS A 205 -8.47 10.92 17.03
N LEU A 206 -7.50 10.36 16.32
CA LEU A 206 -6.07 10.64 16.53
C LEU A 206 -5.72 12.09 16.21
N TYR A 207 -6.32 12.69 15.18
CA TYR A 207 -6.12 14.10 14.86
C TYR A 207 -6.82 15.03 15.86
N GLU A 208 -8.05 14.71 16.25
CA GLU A 208 -8.86 15.52 17.19
C GLU A 208 -8.32 15.52 18.63
N THR A 209 -7.56 14.49 19.04
CA THR A 209 -7.19 14.30 20.44
C THR A 209 -5.77 14.76 20.72
N THR A 210 -5.60 15.63 21.71
CA THR A 210 -4.29 16.10 22.21
C THR A 210 -3.79 15.30 23.41
N ASP A 211 -4.67 14.63 24.17
CA ASP A 211 -4.32 13.77 25.30
C ASP A 211 -3.45 12.57 24.84
N PRO A 212 -2.19 12.47 25.31
CA PRO A 212 -1.27 11.41 24.93
C PRO A 212 -1.79 9.99 25.22
N LYS A 213 -2.47 9.78 26.35
CA LYS A 213 -2.96 8.44 26.74
C LYS A 213 -4.09 7.97 25.82
N ARG A 214 -4.99 8.89 25.46
CA ARG A 214 -6.09 8.61 24.52
C ARG A 214 -5.60 8.44 23.09
N ARG A 215 -4.63 9.25 22.64
CA ARG A 215 -3.97 9.06 21.34
C ARG A 215 -3.35 7.67 21.24
N ASP A 216 -2.63 7.23 22.28
CA ASP A 216 -1.99 5.92 22.32
C ASP A 216 -3.02 4.77 22.22
N TRP A 217 -4.16 4.92 22.91
CA TRP A 217 -5.28 3.98 22.81
C TRP A 217 -5.93 3.96 21.42
N TYR A 218 -6.22 5.13 20.83
CA TYR A 218 -6.78 5.21 19.48
C TYR A 218 -5.83 4.66 18.42
N GLY A 219 -4.51 4.85 18.58
CA GLY A 219 -3.49 4.26 17.72
C GLY A 219 -3.52 2.73 17.76
N LYS A 220 -3.63 2.14 18.96
CA LYS A 220 -3.80 0.69 19.13
C LYS A 220 -5.08 0.17 18.46
N GLN A 221 -6.20 0.88 18.64
CA GLN A 221 -7.46 0.51 17.98
C GLN A 221 -7.36 0.58 16.45
N LYS A 222 -6.81 1.67 15.90
CA LYS A 222 -6.56 1.81 14.46
C LYS A 222 -5.76 0.63 13.92
N LYS A 223 -4.66 0.25 14.59
CA LYS A 223 -3.82 -0.91 14.20
C LYS A 223 -4.60 -2.22 14.19
N ILE A 224 -5.49 -2.46 15.18
CA ILE A 224 -6.37 -3.65 15.20
C ILE A 224 -7.31 -3.66 13.99
N TRP A 225 -7.92 -2.53 13.64
CA TRP A 225 -8.83 -2.45 12.50
C TRP A 225 -8.11 -2.58 11.16
N MET A 226 -6.91 -2.01 11.03
CA MET A 226 -6.04 -2.21 9.88
C MET A 226 -5.69 -3.70 9.69
N LEU A 227 -5.29 -4.39 10.76
CA LEU A 227 -5.01 -5.82 10.71
C LEU A 227 -6.24 -6.64 10.28
N ARG A 228 -7.43 -6.28 10.77
CA ARG A 228 -8.70 -6.92 10.34
C ARG A 228 -8.98 -6.67 8.86
N ARG A 229 -8.68 -5.47 8.34
CA ARG A 229 -8.84 -5.13 6.92
C ARG A 229 -7.87 -5.94 6.05
N THR A 230 -6.59 -6.02 6.43
CA THR A 230 -5.61 -6.85 5.72
C THR A 230 -6.05 -8.31 5.68
N ARG A 231 -6.52 -8.86 6.82
CA ARG A 231 -7.07 -10.23 6.87
C ARG A 231 -8.34 -10.42 6.04
N ALA A 232 -9.14 -9.37 5.85
CA ALA A 232 -10.32 -9.43 5.01
C ALA A 232 -9.91 -9.58 3.53
N PHE A 233 -8.93 -8.81 3.06
CA PHE A 233 -8.34 -8.97 1.72
C PHE A 233 -7.70 -10.35 1.53
N ASP A 234 -6.90 -10.82 2.50
CA ASP A 234 -6.24 -12.13 2.39
C ASP A 234 -7.21 -13.34 2.51
N ARG A 235 -8.51 -13.12 2.76
CA ARG A 235 -9.48 -14.20 2.96
C ARG A 235 -9.84 -14.84 1.63
N SER A 236 -9.73 -16.17 1.56
CA SER A 236 -10.19 -16.94 0.40
C SER A 236 -11.68 -16.70 0.13
N PHE A 237 -11.99 -16.30 -1.09
CA PHE A 237 -13.32 -15.99 -1.58
C PHE A 237 -14.18 -17.25 -1.79
N PHE A 238 -13.62 -18.24 -2.50
CA PHE A 238 -14.09 -19.63 -2.48
C PHE A 238 -13.09 -20.51 -1.72
N SER A 239 -13.62 -21.44 -0.93
CA SER A 239 -12.82 -22.48 -0.28
C SER A 239 -12.34 -23.51 -1.29
N GLU A 240 -11.25 -24.22 -0.98
CA GLU A 240 -10.73 -25.29 -1.84
C GLU A 240 -11.78 -26.36 -2.19
N ARG A 241 -12.75 -26.59 -1.28
CA ARG A 241 -13.83 -27.56 -1.47
C ARG A 241 -14.87 -27.06 -2.46
N GLU A 242 -15.20 -25.77 -2.40
CA GLU A 242 -16.13 -25.14 -3.33
C GLU A 242 -15.52 -25.06 -4.72
N ILE A 243 -14.24 -24.66 -4.83
CA ILE A 243 -13.52 -24.65 -6.11
C ILE A 243 -13.48 -26.06 -6.71
N ALA A 244 -13.17 -27.08 -5.90
CA ALA A 244 -13.19 -28.47 -6.33
C ALA A 244 -14.57 -28.89 -6.90
N LYS A 245 -15.65 -28.50 -6.21
CA LYS A 245 -17.03 -28.77 -6.64
C LYS A 245 -17.35 -28.09 -7.97
N TRP A 246 -17.07 -26.79 -8.09
CA TRP A 246 -17.40 -26.01 -9.29
C TRP A 246 -16.59 -26.42 -10.52
N LEU A 247 -15.33 -26.80 -10.32
CA LEU A 247 -14.43 -27.21 -11.41
C LEU A 247 -14.46 -28.71 -11.72
N GLY A 248 -15.16 -29.53 -10.93
CA GLY A 248 -15.24 -30.97 -11.16
C GLY A 248 -13.92 -31.71 -10.92
N ILE A 249 -13.12 -31.24 -9.97
CA ILE A 249 -11.79 -31.78 -9.66
C ILE A 249 -11.65 -32.16 -8.19
N THR A 250 -10.59 -32.87 -7.85
CA THR A 250 -10.30 -33.19 -6.45
C THR A 250 -9.74 -31.98 -5.70
N ARG A 251 -9.99 -31.91 -4.38
CA ARG A 251 -9.38 -30.91 -3.49
C ARG A 251 -7.84 -30.94 -3.53
N LYS A 252 -7.24 -32.12 -3.75
CA LYS A 252 -5.78 -32.27 -3.90
C LYS A 252 -5.28 -31.57 -5.17
N ALA A 253 -6.01 -31.70 -6.28
CA ALA A 253 -5.70 -30.98 -7.52
C ALA A 253 -5.78 -29.46 -7.32
N VAL A 254 -6.83 -28.96 -6.65
CA VAL A 254 -6.97 -27.54 -6.28
C VAL A 254 -5.72 -27.05 -5.51
N ARG A 255 -5.31 -27.79 -4.47
CA ARG A 255 -4.12 -27.42 -3.68
C ARG A 255 -2.83 -27.39 -4.50
N ASN A 256 -2.65 -28.34 -5.42
CA ASN A 256 -1.48 -28.36 -6.29
C ASN A 256 -1.44 -27.13 -7.19
N HIS A 257 -2.56 -26.79 -7.83
CA HIS A 257 -2.67 -25.58 -8.66
C HIS A 257 -2.43 -24.31 -7.83
N LEU A 258 -3.00 -24.21 -6.62
CA LEU A 258 -2.75 -23.07 -5.73
C LEU A 258 -1.28 -22.96 -5.31
N SER A 259 -0.64 -24.08 -5.01
CA SER A 259 0.78 -24.10 -4.62
C SER A 259 1.66 -23.65 -5.78
N GLN A 260 1.41 -24.18 -6.99
CA GLN A 260 2.14 -23.80 -8.20
C GLN A 260 1.91 -22.32 -8.54
N GLY A 261 0.65 -21.89 -8.60
CA GLY A 261 0.28 -20.52 -8.92
C GLY A 261 0.81 -19.50 -7.91
N LYS A 262 0.74 -19.79 -6.60
CA LYS A 262 1.35 -18.93 -5.57
C LYS A 262 2.87 -18.88 -5.69
N HIS A 263 3.52 -19.99 -6.03
CA HIS A 263 4.98 -20.01 -6.22
C HIS A 263 5.39 -19.15 -7.42
N GLU A 264 4.66 -19.24 -8.53
CA GLU A 264 4.91 -18.44 -9.73
C GLU A 264 4.60 -16.95 -9.49
N LEU A 265 3.49 -16.61 -8.83
CA LEU A 265 3.17 -15.22 -8.47
C LEU A 265 4.20 -14.62 -7.48
N ARG A 266 4.70 -15.41 -6.53
CA ARG A 266 5.76 -14.96 -5.59
C ARG A 266 7.09 -14.65 -6.30
N LYS A 267 7.40 -15.30 -7.42
CA LYS A 267 8.60 -14.99 -8.24
C LYS A 267 8.47 -13.65 -8.95
N VAL A 268 7.25 -13.24 -9.29
CA VAL A 268 6.96 -11.99 -10.01
C VAL A 268 6.81 -10.80 -9.05
N GLY A 269 6.49 -11.06 -7.78
CA GLY A 269 6.51 -10.07 -6.70
C GLY A 269 5.59 -10.49 -5.57
N LYS A 270 6.07 -10.44 -4.32
CA LYS A 270 5.30 -10.84 -3.11
C LYS A 270 3.97 -10.11 -2.96
N ASP A 271 3.85 -8.94 -3.59
CA ASP A 271 2.78 -7.98 -3.38
C ASP A 271 1.49 -8.33 -4.12
N LEU A 272 1.53 -9.02 -5.26
CA LEU A 272 0.34 -9.26 -6.09
C LEU A 272 -0.75 -10.09 -5.40
N LEU A 273 -0.40 -10.93 -4.42
CA LEU A 273 -1.34 -11.72 -3.63
C LEU A 273 -1.91 -10.96 -2.41
N HIS A 274 -1.31 -9.84 -2.00
CA HIS A 274 -1.80 -8.99 -0.91
C HIS A 274 -2.76 -7.89 -1.40
N TYR A 275 -2.87 -7.71 -2.72
CA TYR A 275 -3.73 -6.72 -3.37
C TYR A 275 -4.90 -7.34 -4.14
N ALA A 276 -5.13 -8.65 -3.95
CA ALA A 276 -6.31 -9.38 -4.42
C ALA A 276 -7.45 -9.27 -3.40
#